data_AF-A0A3D2J5V5-F1
#
_entry.id   AF-A0A3D2J5V5-F1
#
_cell.length_a   1.000
_cell.length_b   1.000
_cell.length_c   1.000
_cell.angle_alpha   90.00
_cell.angle_beta   90.00
_cell.angle_gamma   90.00
#
_symmetry.space_group_name_H-M   'P 1'
#
loop_
_entity.id
_entity.type
_entity.pdbx_description
1 polymer ?
#
loop_
_entity_poly.entity_id
_entity_poly.type
_entity_poly.pdbx_seq_one_letter_code
_entity_poly.pdbx_strand_id
1 'polypeptide(L)'
;MSHQMTITLDDQEYQTLIAEAAKNGIRPETLLHEIMAQRLLTSTQTSHPLTEQEFMEKLYREGDLINLPSNEPLSSEEEAERERLGKLFAIGKPVSEMIIEDRGHING
;
A
#
# COMPACT_ATOMS: atom_id res chain seq x y z
N MET A 1 23.55 -13.67 11.70
CA MET A 1 22.55 -14.72 12.02
C MET A 1 22.27 -15.50 10.75
N SER A 2 22.69 -16.77 10.64
CA SER A 2 22.30 -17.63 9.52
C SER A 2 20.85 -18.10 9.72
N HIS A 3 19.96 -17.79 8.78
CA HIS A 3 18.57 -18.26 8.81
C HIS A 3 18.46 -19.56 8.03
N GLN A 4 17.84 -20.57 8.64
CA GLN A 4 17.56 -21.86 8.02
C GLN A 4 16.06 -21.92 7.69
N MET A 5 15.74 -22.32 6.47
CA MET A 5 14.37 -22.51 5.98
C MET A 5 14.22 -23.94 5.46
N THR A 6 13.08 -24.56 5.74
CA THR A 6 12.71 -25.87 5.20
C THR A 6 11.73 -25.68 4.05
N ILE A 7 12.01 -26.30 2.91
CA ILE A 7 11.16 -26.24 1.71
C ILE A 7 10.87 -27.67 1.30
N THR A 8 9.60 -27.98 1.12
CA THR A 8 9.14 -29.26 0.59
C THR A 8 8.93 -29.13 -0.90
N LEU A 9 9.61 -29.95 -1.69
CA LEU A 9 9.46 -30.06 -3.13
C LEU A 9 8.94 -31.45 -3.45
N ASP A 10 8.10 -31.57 -4.48
CA ASP A 10 7.80 -32.86 -5.07
C ASP A 10 9.01 -33.39 -5.88
N ASP A 11 8.94 -34.67 -6.28
CA ASP A 11 10.03 -35.32 -7.01
C ASP A 11 10.32 -34.62 -8.35
N GLN A 12 9.30 -34.11 -9.05
CA GLN A 12 9.46 -33.44 -10.34
C GLN A 12 10.11 -32.05 -10.18
N GLU A 13 9.68 -31.29 -9.18
CA GLU A 13 10.24 -30.00 -8.81
C GLU A 13 11.72 -30.14 -8.42
N TYR A 14 12.04 -31.16 -7.61
CA TYR A 14 13.42 -31.43 -7.20
C TYR A 14 14.32 -31.83 -8.38
N GLN A 15 13.84 -32.69 -9.29
CA GLN A 15 14.60 -33.07 -10.49
C GLN A 15 14.84 -31.87 -11.42
N THR A 16 13.84 -31.00 -11.57
CA THR A 16 13.95 -29.78 -12.36
C THR A 16 15.00 -28.85 -11.78
N LEU A 17 15.01 -28.68 -10.46
CA LEU A 17 16.01 -27.86 -9.75
C LEU A 17 17.44 -28.42 -9.94
N ILE A 18 17.62 -29.74 -9.81
CA ILE A 18 18.93 -30.37 -10.03
C ILE A 18 19.41 -30.18 -11.46
N ALA A 19 18.55 -30.42 -12.45
CA ALA A 19 18.90 -30.28 -13.85
C ALA A 19 19.36 -28.84 -14.17
N GLU A 20 18.65 -27.85 -13.62
CA GLU A 20 18.97 -26.44 -13.83
C GLU A 20 20.23 -26.01 -13.08
N ALA A 21 20.45 -26.53 -11.86
CA ALA A 21 21.67 -26.30 -11.11
C ALA A 21 22.89 -26.90 -11.83
N ALA A 22 22.74 -28.10 -12.40
CA ALA A 22 23.78 -28.79 -13.16
C ALA A 22 24.18 -28.04 -14.43
N LYS A 23 23.23 -27.46 -15.16
CA LYS A 23 23.53 -26.60 -16.34
C LYS A 23 24.39 -25.40 -15.97
N ASN A 24 24.13 -24.81 -14.81
CA ASN A 24 24.83 -23.63 -14.32
C ASN A 24 26.09 -23.97 -13.49
N GLY A 25 26.38 -25.25 -13.27
CA GLY A 25 27.53 -25.71 -12.49
C GLY A 25 27.48 -25.33 -11.01
N ILE A 26 26.29 -25.02 -10.48
CA ILE A 26 26.08 -24.59 -9.10
C ILE A 26 25.31 -25.63 -8.29
N ARG A 27 25.28 -25.43 -6.98
CA ARG A 27 24.47 -26.26 -6.09
C ARG A 27 22.98 -25.91 -6.20
N PRO A 28 22.06 -26.88 -6.07
CA PRO A 28 20.62 -26.63 -6.05
C PRO A 28 20.19 -25.59 -5.02
N GLU A 29 20.82 -25.57 -3.84
CA GLU A 29 20.50 -24.62 -2.78
C GLU A 29 20.91 -23.19 -3.15
N THR A 30 22.05 -23.03 -3.86
CA THR A 30 22.50 -21.73 -4.35
C THR A 30 21.53 -21.18 -5.39
N LEU A 31 21.12 -22.01 -6.35
CA LEU A 31 20.12 -21.65 -7.35
C LEU A 31 18.80 -21.25 -6.70
N LEU A 32 18.35 -22.01 -5.71
CA LEU A 32 17.11 -21.74 -5.00
C LEU A 32 17.19 -20.42 -4.21
N HIS A 33 18.33 -20.14 -3.57
CA HIS A 33 18.59 -18.86 -2.91
C HIS A 33 18.54 -17.68 -3.89
N GLU A 34 19.13 -17.83 -5.08
CA GLU A 34 19.09 -16.78 -6.12
C GLU A 34 17.68 -16.53 -6.63
N ILE A 35 16.92 -17.59 -6.92
CA ILE A 35 15.52 -17.48 -7.35
C ILE A 35 14.68 -16.77 -6.28
N MET A 36 14.85 -17.15 -5.02
CA MET A 36 14.16 -16.50 -3.91
C MET A 36 14.58 -15.04 -3.75
N ALA A 37 15.88 -14.75 -3.80
CA ALA A 37 16.39 -13.39 -3.70
C ALA A 37 15.84 -12.51 -4.83
N GLN A 38 15.85 -12.99 -6.08
CA GLN A 38 15.33 -12.25 -7.23
C GLN A 38 13.82 -11.99 -7.10
N ARG A 39 13.03 -13.01 -6.74
CA ARG A 39 11.57 -12.87 -6.61
C ARG A 39 11.15 -11.99 -5.42
N LEU A 40 11.89 -12.06 -4.32
CA LEU A 40 11.65 -11.21 -3.16
C LEU A 40 12.06 -9.75 -3.45
N LEU A 41 13.20 -9.55 -4.12
CA LEU A 41 13.66 -8.21 -4.50
C LEU A 41 12.71 -7.54 -5.51
N THR A 42 12.19 -8.28 -6.49
CA THR A 42 11.19 -7.73 -7.43
C THR A 42 9.86 -7.44 -6.73
N SER A 43 9.46 -8.22 -5.73
CA SER A 43 8.29 -7.91 -4.91
C SER A 43 8.47 -6.65 -4.05
N THR A 44 9.70 -6.27 -3.72
CA THR A 44 9.99 -5.03 -2.96
C THR A 44 10.20 -3.80 -3.84
N GLN A 45 10.26 -3.95 -5.16
CA GLN A 45 10.59 -2.86 -6.09
C GLN A 45 9.39 -2.12 -6.70
N THR A 46 8.19 -2.25 -6.12
CA THR A 46 7.06 -1.39 -6.46
C THR A 46 6.48 -0.70 -5.23
N SER A 47 7.31 -0.20 -4.33
CA SER A 47 6.92 0.97 -3.54
C SER A 47 7.21 2.22 -4.36
N HIS A 48 6.52 2.38 -5.50
CA HIS A 48 6.41 3.72 -6.05
C HIS A 48 5.69 4.55 -4.98
N PRO A 49 6.21 5.74 -4.61
CA PRO A 49 5.46 6.62 -3.74
C PRO A 49 4.09 6.80 -4.38
N LEU A 50 3.03 6.52 -3.60
CA LEU A 50 1.65 6.65 -4.08
C LEU A 50 1.52 8.01 -4.72
N THR A 51 0.93 8.05 -5.91
CA THR A 51 0.47 9.32 -6.45
C THR A 51 -0.57 9.90 -5.50
N GLU A 52 -0.74 11.22 -5.54
CA GLU A 52 -1.73 11.91 -4.70
C GLU A 52 -3.12 11.27 -4.85
N GLN A 53 -3.49 10.88 -6.07
CA GLN A 53 -4.75 10.19 -6.35
C GLN A 53 -4.83 8.81 -5.65
N GLU A 54 -3.81 7.98 -5.77
CA GLU A 54 -3.81 6.64 -5.15
C GLU A 54 -3.82 6.72 -3.62
N PHE A 55 -3.17 7.73 -3.06
CA PHE A 55 -3.21 8.01 -1.64
C PHE A 55 -4.62 8.40 -1.18
N MET A 56 -5.28 9.31 -1.90
CA MET A 56 -6.67 9.71 -1.60
C MET A 56 -7.64 8.52 -1.73
N GLU A 57 -7.52 7.71 -2.78
CA GLU A 57 -8.32 6.50 -2.95
C GLU A 57 -8.13 5.49 -1.82
N LYS A 58 -6.90 5.37 -1.30
CA LYS A 58 -6.63 4.52 -0.15
C LYS A 58 -7.35 5.03 1.10
N LEU A 59 -7.24 6.32 1.42
CA LEU A 59 -7.93 6.92 2.56
C LEU A 59 -9.47 6.81 2.45
N TYR A 60 -10.01 6.92 1.23
CA TYR A 60 -11.43 6.69 0.99
C TYR A 60 -11.85 5.24 1.27
N ARG A 61 -11.06 4.26 0.83
CA ARG A 61 -11.31 2.83 1.11
C ARG A 61 -11.18 2.49 2.60
N GLU A 62 -10.29 3.16 3.31
CA GLU A 62 -10.07 3.00 4.75
C GLU A 62 -11.15 3.71 5.59
N GLY A 63 -11.97 4.57 4.97
CA GLY A 63 -13.07 5.28 5.62
C GLY A 63 -12.66 6.61 6.27
N ASP A 64 -11.41 7.02 6.08
CA ASP A 64 -10.87 8.29 6.58
C ASP A 64 -11.36 9.48 5.75
N LEU A 65 -11.74 9.25 4.50
CA LEU A 65 -12.42 10.23 3.64
C LEU A 65 -13.86 9.79 3.36
N ILE A 66 -14.77 10.76 3.46
CA ILE A 66 -16.21 10.55 3.17
C ILE A 66 -16.48 10.58 1.65
N ASN A 67 -15.64 11.25 0.87
CA ASN A 67 -15.73 11.31 -0.58
C ASN A 67 -14.35 11.61 -1.20
N LEU A 68 -14.14 11.19 -2.46
CA LEU A 68 -13.00 11.57 -3.26
C LEU A 68 -13.27 12.92 -3.94
N PRO A 69 -12.32 13.87 -3.91
CA PRO A 69 -12.50 15.13 -4.62
C PRO A 69 -12.56 14.87 -6.13
N SER A 70 -13.71 15.17 -6.73
CA SER A 70 -13.84 15.27 -8.19
C SER A 70 -13.61 16.74 -8.61
N ASN A 71 -13.17 16.95 -9.85
CA ASN A 71 -13.11 18.29 -10.46
C ASN A 71 -14.50 18.78 -10.91
N GLU A 72 -15.57 18.13 -10.45
CA GLU A 72 -16.93 18.50 -10.79
C GLU A 72 -17.43 19.57 -9.80
N PRO A 73 -18.22 20.54 -10.28
CA PRO A 73 -18.89 21.47 -9.38
C PRO A 73 -19.81 20.70 -8.44
N LEU A 74 -19.89 21.15 -7.18
CA LEU A 74 -20.80 20.57 -6.20
C LEU A 74 -22.24 20.70 -6.71
N SER A 75 -23.02 19.64 -6.52
CA SER A 75 -24.47 19.71 -6.68
C SER A 75 -25.09 20.55 -5.56
N SER A 76 -26.30 21.07 -5.80
CA SER A 76 -27.02 21.85 -4.79
C SER A 76 -27.31 21.07 -3.49
N GLU A 77 -27.40 19.74 -3.58
CA GLU A 77 -27.55 18.87 -2.41
C GLU A 77 -26.24 18.79 -1.60
N GLU A 78 -25.11 18.63 -2.29
CA GLU A 78 -23.78 18.59 -1.67
C GLU A 78 -23.40 19.95 -1.05
N GLU A 79 -23.77 21.06 -1.68
CA GLU A 79 -23.60 22.40 -1.12
C GLU A 79 -24.39 22.56 0.19
N ALA A 80 -25.66 22.13 0.19
CA ALA A 80 -26.52 22.20 1.37
C ALA A 80 -25.99 21.32 2.51
N GLU A 81 -25.52 20.10 2.21
CA GLU A 81 -24.94 19.21 3.21
C GLU A 81 -23.61 19.76 3.74
N ARG A 82 -22.76 20.33 2.88
CA ARG A 82 -21.53 21.00 3.31
C ARG A 82 -21.81 22.20 4.22
N GLU A 83 -22.84 23.00 3.91
CA GLU A 83 -23.26 24.10 4.77
C GLU A 83 -23.78 23.61 6.12
N ARG A 84 -24.58 22.53 6.11
CA ARG A 84 -25.10 21.89 7.33
C ARG A 84 -23.97 21.37 8.22
N LEU A 85 -23.02 20.63 7.65
CA LEU A 85 -21.85 20.10 8.35
C LEU A 85 -20.95 21.25 8.83
N GLY A 86 -20.74 22.28 8.01
CA GLY A 86 -20.02 23.49 8.39
C GLY A 86 -20.62 24.14 9.62
N LYS A 87 -21.95 24.28 9.69
CA LYS A 87 -22.65 24.81 10.89
C LYS A 87 -22.57 23.87 12.10
N LEU A 88 -22.59 22.55 11.87
CA LEU A 88 -22.55 21.55 12.94
C LEU A 88 -21.17 21.46 13.61
N PHE A 89 -20.10 21.54 12.82
CA PHE A 89 -18.72 21.41 13.29
C PHE A 89 -18.02 22.75 13.52
N ALA A 90 -18.57 23.86 13.03
CA ALA A 90 -18.17 25.19 13.45
C ALA A 90 -18.53 25.38 14.94
N ILE A 91 -17.54 25.26 15.83
CA ILE A 91 -17.64 25.67 17.24
C ILE A 91 -17.70 27.22 17.29
N GLY A 92 -18.76 27.81 16.73
CA GLY A 92 -19.00 29.25 16.72
C GLY A 92 -18.08 30.10 15.83
N LYS A 93 -17.30 29.51 14.91
CA LYS A 93 -16.39 30.23 14.00
C LYS A 93 -16.81 30.09 12.53
N PRO A 94 -16.67 31.12 11.69
CA PRO A 94 -16.92 30.99 10.26
C PRO A 94 -15.99 29.92 9.66
N VAL A 95 -16.45 29.22 8.61
CA VAL A 95 -15.70 28.13 7.96
C VAL A 95 -14.30 28.57 7.50
N SER A 96 -14.14 29.84 7.14
CA SER A 96 -12.84 30.46 6.80
C SER A 96 -11.84 30.53 7.96
N GLU A 97 -12.30 30.38 9.20
CA GLU A 97 -11.49 30.41 10.43
C GLU A 97 -11.36 29.03 11.09
N MET A 98 -11.92 27.98 10.48
CA MET A 98 -11.80 26.62 10.97
C MET A 98 -10.39 26.10 10.71
N ILE A 99 -9.56 26.05 11.76
CA ILE A 99 -8.23 25.42 11.73
C ILE A 99 -8.44 23.92 11.76
N ILE A 100 -8.21 23.23 10.63
CA ILE A 100 -8.10 21.77 10.60
C ILE A 100 -6.73 21.45 11.20
N GLU A 101 -6.70 21.09 12.47
CA GLU A 101 -5.47 20.55 13.09
C GLU A 101 -5.18 19.20 12.43
N ASP A 102 -4.10 19.12 11.66
CA ASP A 102 -3.50 17.87 11.21
C ASP A 102 -2.93 17.15 12.43
N ARG A 103 -3.82 16.49 13.19
CA ARG A 103 -3.42 15.65 14.32
C ARG A 103 -2.88 14.33 13.77
N GLY A 104 -1.66 14.40 13.24
CA GLY A 104 -0.83 13.24 13.05
C GLY A 104 -0.72 12.47 14.37
N HIS A 105 -1.36 11.30 14.43
CA HIS A 105 -1.07 10.32 15.46
C HIS A 105 0.31 9.74 15.21
N ILE A 106 1.29 10.06 16.06
CA ILE A 106 2.42 9.17 16.32
C ILE A 106 2.69 9.08 17.82
N ASN A 107 2.65 7.83 18.28
CA ASN A 107 2.76 7.37 19.65
C ASN A 107 4.13 7.67 20.28
N GLY A 108 4.14 7.91 21.59
CA GLY A 108 5.31 7.84 22.46
C GLY A 108 5.11 6.76 23.51
#